data_AF-A0A9X8YAC1-F1
#
_entry.id   AF-A0A9X8YAC1-F1
#
_cell.length_a   1.000
_cell.length_b   1.000
_cell.length_c   1.000
_cell.angle_alpha   90.00
_cell.angle_beta   90.00
_cell.angle_gamma   90.00
#
_symmetry.space_group_name_H-M   'P 1'
#
loop_
_entity.id
_entity.type
_entity.pdbx_description
1 polymer ?
#
loop_
_entity_poly.entity_id
_entity_poly.type
_entity_poly.pdbx_seq_one_letter_code
_entity_poly.pdbx_strand_id
1 'polypeptide(L)'
;MRKARVTHYGQWPTRPLSETLSEIMTVSIVILVLSFAAIQCTLPVGSGLDEFHRVVRALGDSILEEIGWVCGFYLTILLGFFVVSVTGQIRGTGDRAWQTSRTLGVFSTLIIACTFPAIVLSSVASVGEADKAAKMLVVIPAYTALILLSITLGNYAVNDPRVQLKLARTKLSKAQVNLEIFRSRSRFAAWKVFLLPPLALSFVLASLTMVFYHPVSFSAALGIYAFYAVIGGFCAVTNFHTVISWMMKTSVWDKLLALVLLLFYLAALAAIGVGLAYVSAPLVGITCSLTGLLPTFAIFLSRKKETSWTRDWNPRAAVANYIYRKSEVEKRWAELQIEHIECERAGT
;
A
#
# COMPACT_ATOMS: atom_id res chain seq x y z
N MET A 1 31.97 1.07 -31.90
CA MET A 1 31.09 2.16 -31.42
C MET A 1 29.69 1.60 -31.18
N ARG A 2 29.30 1.37 -29.92
CA ARG A 2 27.90 1.04 -29.57
C ARG A 2 27.10 2.32 -29.77
N LYS A 3 26.09 2.31 -30.65
CA LYS A 3 25.11 3.39 -30.76
C LYS A 3 24.55 3.64 -29.35
N ALA A 4 24.93 4.74 -28.74
CA ALA A 4 24.29 5.24 -27.53
C ALA A 4 22.81 5.39 -27.89
N ARG A 5 21.96 4.59 -27.27
CA ARG A 5 20.52 4.80 -27.33
C ARG A 5 20.32 6.18 -26.68
N VAL A 6 19.97 7.17 -27.50
CA VAL A 6 19.59 8.51 -27.04
C VAL A 6 18.37 8.30 -26.15
N THR A 7 18.58 8.18 -24.85
CA THR A 7 17.51 8.24 -23.87
C THR A 7 17.13 9.69 -23.75
N HIS A 8 16.06 10.09 -24.45
CA HIS A 8 15.57 11.46 -24.43
C HIS A 8 15.44 11.98 -23.00
N TYR A 9 16.01 13.17 -22.74
CA TYR A 9 15.73 13.96 -21.55
C TYR A 9 14.22 13.96 -21.25
N GLY A 10 13.86 13.60 -20.01
CA GLY A 10 12.46 13.57 -19.60
C GLY A 10 11.84 12.19 -19.44
N GLN A 11 12.58 11.10 -19.65
CA GLN A 11 12.05 9.74 -19.46
C GLN A 11 12.12 9.25 -18.01
N TRP A 12 12.94 9.90 -17.17
CA TRP A 12 13.14 9.44 -15.80
C TRP A 12 12.05 9.99 -14.88
N PRO A 13 11.18 9.12 -14.33
CA PRO A 13 10.12 9.60 -13.47
C PRO A 13 10.71 10.19 -12.20
N THR A 14 10.10 11.29 -11.74
CA THR A 14 10.50 11.94 -10.49
C THR A 14 10.33 11.01 -9.29
N ARG A 15 9.38 10.08 -9.40
CA ARG A 15 9.04 9.07 -8.41
C ARG A 15 8.96 7.66 -9.00
N PRO A 16 9.45 6.61 -8.31
CA PRO A 16 9.26 5.24 -8.76
C PRO A 16 7.77 4.83 -8.73
N LEU A 17 7.29 4.20 -9.81
CA LEU A 17 5.91 3.71 -9.89
C LEU A 17 5.54 2.74 -8.75
N SER A 18 6.49 1.91 -8.33
CA SER A 18 6.29 1.01 -7.19
C SER A 18 6.06 1.74 -5.87
N GLU A 19 6.64 2.92 -5.69
CA GLU A 19 6.45 3.73 -4.49
C GLU A 19 5.04 4.34 -4.49
N THR A 20 4.63 4.95 -5.60
CA THR A 20 3.28 5.52 -5.78
C THR A 20 2.20 4.46 -5.59
N LEU A 21 2.35 3.28 -6.21
CA LEU A 21 1.42 2.17 -6.04
C LEU A 21 1.36 1.69 -4.58
N SER A 22 2.51 1.57 -3.92
CA SER A 22 2.55 1.13 -2.52
C SER A 22 1.85 2.11 -1.57
N GLU A 23 1.94 3.42 -1.85
CA GLU A 23 1.23 4.43 -1.07
C GLU A 23 -0.27 4.42 -1.33
N ILE A 24 -0.69 4.36 -2.60
CA ILE A 24 -2.10 4.22 -2.95
C ILE A 24 -2.68 3.01 -2.22
N MET A 25 -2.04 1.84 -2.32
CA MET A 25 -2.50 0.62 -1.66
C MET A 25 -2.54 0.77 -0.14
N THR A 26 -1.47 1.26 0.47
CA THR A 26 -1.40 1.39 1.94
C THR A 26 -2.48 2.32 2.47
N VAL A 27 -2.62 3.52 1.89
CA VAL A 27 -3.63 4.49 2.33
C VAL A 27 -5.04 3.97 2.05
N SER A 28 -5.27 3.36 0.88
CA SER A 28 -6.58 2.79 0.51
C SER A 28 -7.03 1.74 1.52
N ILE A 29 -6.13 0.85 1.93
CA ILE A 29 -6.49 -0.21 2.88
C ILE A 29 -6.68 0.36 4.29
N VAL A 30 -5.87 1.31 4.72
CA VAL A 30 -6.08 1.98 6.02
C VAL A 30 -7.46 2.64 6.06
N ILE A 31 -7.84 3.39 5.02
CA ILE A 31 -9.17 4.02 4.96
C ILE A 31 -10.27 2.96 4.90
N LEU A 32 -10.11 1.89 4.13
CA LEU A 32 -11.07 0.78 4.06
C LEU A 32 -11.34 0.19 5.44
N VAL A 33 -10.27 -0.11 6.17
CA VAL A 33 -10.32 -0.67 7.52
C VAL A 33 -11.01 0.31 8.48
N LEU A 34 -10.72 1.61 8.39
CA LEU A 34 -11.39 2.64 9.18
C LEU A 34 -12.89 2.76 8.84
N SER A 35 -13.25 2.65 7.56
CA SER A 35 -14.66 2.66 7.12
C SER A 35 -15.44 1.48 7.72
N PHE A 36 -14.90 0.26 7.64
CA PHE A 36 -15.57 -0.90 8.24
C PHE A 36 -15.62 -0.83 9.76
N ALA A 37 -14.56 -0.34 10.42
CA ALA A 37 -14.58 -0.12 11.86
C ALA A 37 -15.62 0.93 12.26
N ALA A 38 -15.75 2.03 11.50
CA ALA A 38 -16.77 3.04 11.72
C ALA A 38 -18.18 2.46 11.56
N ILE A 39 -18.43 1.66 10.52
CA ILE A 39 -19.71 0.95 10.33
C ILE A 39 -19.99 0.07 11.56
N GLN A 40 -19.03 -0.75 11.99
CA GLN A 40 -19.20 -1.62 13.15
C GLN A 40 -19.52 -0.82 14.44
N CYS A 41 -18.89 0.33 14.64
CA CYS A 41 -19.14 1.20 15.79
C CYS A 41 -20.54 1.85 15.79
N THR A 42 -21.18 1.97 14.62
CA THR A 42 -22.56 2.49 14.52
C THR A 42 -23.63 1.46 14.81
N LEU A 43 -23.27 0.16 14.81
CA LEU A 43 -24.25 -0.88 15.04
C LEU A 43 -24.55 -1.04 16.54
N PRO A 44 -25.80 -1.39 16.91
CA PRO A 44 -26.14 -1.70 18.29
C PRO A 44 -25.25 -2.81 18.84
N VAL A 45 -24.89 -2.72 20.13
CA VAL A 45 -24.10 -3.78 20.79
C VAL A 45 -24.87 -5.10 20.70
N GLY A 46 -24.21 -6.14 20.19
CA GLY A 46 -24.80 -7.47 19.96
C GLY A 46 -25.50 -7.67 18.63
N SER A 47 -25.45 -6.68 17.74
CA SER A 47 -25.80 -6.87 16.33
C SER A 47 -24.94 -7.96 15.67
N GLY A 48 -25.62 -8.90 15.00
CA GLY A 48 -24.99 -10.02 14.30
C GLY A 48 -24.20 -9.61 13.06
N LEU A 49 -23.49 -10.56 12.46
CA LEU A 49 -22.82 -10.43 11.16
C LEU A 49 -23.83 -10.20 10.05
N ASP A 50 -25.04 -10.74 10.20
CA ASP A 50 -26.14 -10.52 9.25
C ASP A 50 -26.56 -9.05 9.24
N GLU A 51 -26.59 -8.40 10.40
CA GLU A 51 -26.90 -6.98 10.52
C GLU A 51 -25.77 -6.13 9.92
N PHE A 52 -24.52 -6.45 10.24
CA PHE A 52 -23.36 -5.81 9.62
C PHE A 52 -23.37 -5.95 8.10
N HIS A 53 -23.62 -7.16 7.59
CA HIS A 53 -23.70 -7.42 6.16
C HIS A 53 -24.86 -6.67 5.51
N ARG A 54 -26.02 -6.59 6.19
CA ARG A 54 -27.18 -5.80 5.74
C ARG A 54 -26.83 -4.31 5.62
N VAL A 55 -26.19 -3.74 6.63
CA VAL A 55 -25.79 -2.32 6.62
C VAL A 55 -24.70 -2.05 5.57
N VAL A 56 -23.69 -2.92 5.47
CA VAL A 56 -22.64 -2.84 4.44
C VAL A 56 -23.24 -2.89 3.04
N ARG A 57 -24.19 -3.82 2.79
CA ARG A 57 -24.91 -3.90 1.51
C ARG A 57 -25.75 -2.66 1.25
N ALA A 58 -26.49 -2.17 2.23
CA ALA A 58 -27.33 -0.98 2.09
C ALA A 58 -26.50 0.27 1.76
N LEU A 59 -25.40 0.49 2.49
CA LEU A 59 -24.46 1.58 2.20
C LEU A 59 -23.83 1.42 0.83
N GLY A 60 -23.40 0.21 0.47
CA GLY A 60 -22.85 -0.09 -0.85
C GLY A 60 -23.84 0.18 -1.97
N ASP A 61 -25.13 -0.08 -1.75
CA ASP A 61 -26.19 0.18 -2.71
C ASP A 61 -26.39 1.68 -2.94
N SER A 62 -26.54 2.45 -1.86
CA SER A 62 -26.64 3.92 -1.93
C SER A 62 -25.40 4.56 -2.57
N ILE A 63 -24.21 4.01 -2.30
CA ILE A 63 -22.97 4.49 -2.93
C ILE A 63 -22.94 4.16 -4.43
N LEU A 64 -23.40 2.96 -4.84
CA LEU A 64 -23.37 2.52 -6.23
C LEU A 64 -24.23 3.42 -7.13
N GLU A 65 -25.29 4.03 -6.60
CA GLU A 65 -26.12 5.00 -7.34
C GLU A 65 -25.36 6.30 -7.66
N GLU A 66 -24.46 6.72 -6.77
CA GLU A 66 -23.71 7.98 -6.87
C GLU A 66 -22.29 7.82 -7.41
N ILE A 67 -21.74 6.59 -7.42
CA ILE A 67 -20.33 6.35 -7.72
C ILE A 67 -19.95 6.81 -9.14
N GLY A 68 -20.88 6.74 -10.09
CA GLY A 68 -20.67 7.23 -11.45
C GLY A 68 -20.41 8.74 -11.48
N TRP A 69 -21.23 9.51 -10.74
CA TRP A 69 -21.05 10.96 -10.60
C TRP A 69 -19.74 11.29 -9.88
N VAL A 70 -19.44 10.58 -8.79
CA VAL A 70 -18.19 10.76 -8.03
C VAL A 70 -16.97 10.50 -8.90
N CYS A 71 -16.97 9.41 -9.69
CA CYS A 71 -15.88 9.11 -10.62
C CYS A 71 -15.73 10.20 -11.69
N GLY A 72 -16.82 10.72 -12.26
CA GLY A 72 -16.78 11.81 -13.24
C GLY A 72 -16.22 13.12 -12.64
N PHE A 73 -16.64 13.45 -11.42
CA PHE A 73 -16.14 14.62 -10.70
C PHE A 73 -14.63 14.51 -10.42
N TYR A 74 -14.17 13.38 -9.87
CA TYR A 74 -12.75 13.15 -9.62
C TYR A 74 -11.93 13.08 -10.90
N LEU A 75 -12.47 12.52 -11.99
CA LEU A 75 -11.80 12.51 -13.29
C LEU A 75 -11.52 13.95 -13.75
N THR A 76 -12.51 14.83 -13.62
CA THR A 76 -12.39 16.25 -13.98
C THR A 76 -11.33 16.96 -13.14
N ILE A 77 -11.30 16.71 -11.82
CA ILE A 77 -10.27 17.25 -10.92
C ILE A 77 -8.87 16.77 -11.32
N LEU A 78 -8.69 15.46 -11.56
CA LEU A 78 -7.40 14.89 -11.94
C LEU A 78 -6.92 15.41 -13.30
N LEU A 79 -7.81 15.58 -14.27
CA LEU A 79 -7.49 16.23 -15.54
C LEU A 79 -7.07 17.68 -15.33
N GLY A 80 -7.76 18.42 -14.46
CA GLY A 80 -7.34 19.77 -14.05
C GLY A 80 -5.93 19.81 -13.45
N PHE A 81 -5.63 18.87 -12.55
CA PHE A 81 -4.27 18.71 -11.98
C PHE A 81 -3.22 18.43 -13.05
N PHE A 82 -3.57 17.62 -14.04
CA PHE A 82 -2.70 17.29 -15.16
C PHE A 82 -2.42 18.52 -16.02
N VAL A 83 -3.45 19.28 -16.41
CA VAL A 83 -3.32 20.53 -17.17
C VAL A 83 -2.45 21.55 -16.43
N VAL A 84 -2.65 21.72 -15.12
CA VAL A 84 -1.83 22.63 -14.29
C VAL A 84 -0.36 22.17 -14.28
N SER A 85 -0.10 20.88 -14.10
CA SER A 85 1.25 20.32 -14.05
C SER A 85 1.99 20.47 -15.39
N VAL A 86 1.32 20.19 -16.50
CA VAL A 86 1.87 20.34 -17.86
C VAL A 86 2.13 21.81 -18.16
N THR A 87 1.17 22.71 -17.89
CA THR A 87 1.31 24.15 -18.16
C THR A 87 2.45 24.78 -17.36
N GLY A 88 2.64 24.35 -16.11
CA GLY A 88 3.76 24.81 -15.27
C GLY A 88 5.14 24.45 -15.84
N GLN A 89 5.25 23.33 -16.55
CA GLN A 89 6.48 22.95 -17.24
C GLN A 89 6.70 23.74 -18.52
N ILE A 90 5.65 23.92 -19.34
CA ILE A 90 5.73 24.69 -20.60
C ILE A 90 6.20 26.13 -20.33
N ARG A 91 5.77 26.73 -19.21
CA ARG A 91 6.17 28.09 -18.81
C ARG A 91 7.60 28.19 -18.25
N GLY A 92 8.39 27.12 -18.26
CA GLY A 92 9.81 27.15 -17.90
C GLY A 92 10.11 27.22 -16.40
N THR A 93 9.12 27.05 -15.53
CA THR A 93 9.31 27.08 -14.07
C THR A 93 9.59 25.70 -13.48
N GLY A 94 10.69 25.05 -13.90
CA GLY A 94 11.00 23.63 -13.59
C GLY A 94 10.88 23.26 -12.10
N ASP A 95 11.46 24.06 -11.20
CA ASP A 95 11.41 23.80 -9.75
C ASP A 95 9.99 23.94 -9.17
N ARG A 96 9.24 24.98 -9.57
CA ARG A 96 7.85 25.17 -9.12
C ARG A 96 6.94 24.09 -9.69
N ALA A 97 7.11 23.75 -10.96
CA ALA A 97 6.36 22.68 -11.61
C ALA A 97 6.59 21.33 -10.93
N TRP A 98 7.83 21.03 -10.51
CA TRP A 98 8.14 19.84 -9.72
C TRP A 98 7.41 19.82 -8.38
N GLN A 99 7.47 20.92 -7.62
CA GLN A 99 6.78 21.02 -6.32
C GLN A 99 5.26 20.89 -6.47
N THR A 100 4.68 21.58 -7.45
CA THR A 100 3.24 21.52 -7.74
C THR A 100 2.82 20.11 -8.14
N SER A 101 3.53 19.47 -9.07
CA SER A 101 3.24 18.09 -9.49
C SER A 101 3.32 17.11 -8.31
N ARG A 102 4.31 17.27 -7.43
CA ARG A 102 4.44 16.42 -6.23
C ARG A 102 3.25 16.60 -5.29
N THR A 103 2.85 17.83 -5.00
CA THR A 103 1.70 18.13 -4.13
C THR A 103 0.40 17.60 -4.74
N LEU A 104 0.18 17.84 -6.02
CA LEU A 104 -1.00 17.34 -6.74
C LEU A 104 -1.03 15.81 -6.82
N GLY A 105 0.13 15.16 -6.95
CA GLY A 105 0.25 13.69 -6.89
C GLY A 105 -0.09 13.09 -5.53
N VAL A 106 0.17 13.82 -4.43
CA VAL A 106 -0.28 13.40 -3.08
C VAL A 106 -1.79 13.52 -2.97
N PHE A 107 -2.38 14.64 -3.44
CA PHE A 107 -3.83 14.81 -3.44
C PHE A 107 -4.53 13.78 -4.34
N SER A 108 -3.98 13.47 -5.51
CA SER A 108 -4.53 12.43 -6.39
C SER A 108 -4.49 11.07 -5.70
N THR A 109 -3.40 10.73 -5.02
CA THR A 109 -3.28 9.49 -4.24
C THR A 109 -4.36 9.41 -3.15
N LEU A 110 -4.59 10.52 -2.44
CA LEU A 110 -5.63 10.59 -1.41
C LEU A 110 -7.04 10.42 -1.99
N ILE A 111 -7.34 11.06 -3.12
CA ILE A 111 -8.64 10.92 -3.81
C ILE A 111 -8.91 9.44 -4.17
N ILE A 112 -7.93 8.76 -4.78
CA ILE A 112 -8.05 7.34 -5.13
C ILE A 112 -8.27 6.49 -3.87
N ALA A 113 -7.50 6.77 -2.82
CA ALA A 113 -7.56 6.01 -1.58
C ALA A 113 -8.89 6.19 -0.84
N CYS A 114 -9.46 7.41 -0.84
CA CYS A 114 -10.77 7.68 -0.27
C CYS A 114 -11.92 7.04 -1.08
N THR A 115 -11.74 6.87 -2.39
CA THR A 115 -12.74 6.25 -3.26
C THR A 115 -12.70 4.71 -3.18
N PHE A 116 -11.57 4.13 -2.78
CA PHE A 116 -11.40 2.67 -2.72
C PHE A 116 -12.42 1.96 -1.80
N PRO A 117 -12.71 2.42 -0.57
CA PRO A 117 -13.78 1.86 0.25
C PRO A 117 -15.14 1.85 -0.43
N ALA A 118 -15.47 2.94 -1.14
CA ALA A 118 -16.74 3.06 -1.85
C ALA A 118 -16.88 1.97 -2.93
N ILE A 119 -15.80 1.68 -3.68
CA ILE A 119 -15.75 0.60 -4.66
C ILE A 119 -15.92 -0.76 -3.99
N VAL A 120 -15.26 -1.00 -2.84
CA VAL A 120 -15.38 -2.27 -2.11
C VAL A 120 -16.79 -2.48 -1.57
N LEU A 121 -17.40 -1.47 -0.94
CA LEU A 121 -18.77 -1.55 -0.44
C LEU A 121 -19.76 -1.79 -1.58
N SER A 122 -19.63 -1.06 -2.70
CA SER A 122 -20.45 -1.25 -3.90
C SER A 122 -20.29 -2.67 -4.48
N SER A 123 -19.08 -3.22 -4.45
CA SER A 123 -18.82 -4.59 -4.88
C SER A 123 -19.57 -5.60 -4.00
N VAL A 124 -19.60 -5.40 -2.68
CA VAL A 124 -20.37 -6.25 -1.75
C VAL A 124 -21.87 -6.16 -2.03
N ALA A 125 -22.39 -4.97 -2.31
CA ALA A 125 -23.80 -4.76 -2.68
C ALA A 125 -24.16 -5.43 -4.02
N SER A 126 -23.21 -5.58 -4.94
CA SER A 126 -23.43 -6.23 -6.23
C SER A 126 -23.47 -7.77 -6.18
N VAL A 127 -23.06 -8.38 -5.07
CA VAL A 127 -23.01 -9.85 -4.95
C VAL A 127 -24.42 -10.44 -4.94
N GLY A 128 -24.76 -11.15 -6.01
CA GLY A 128 -26.04 -11.85 -6.17
C GLY A 128 -27.12 -11.04 -6.89
N GLU A 129 -26.80 -9.82 -7.34
CA GLU A 129 -27.74 -8.93 -8.05
C GLU A 129 -27.18 -8.55 -9.43
N ALA A 130 -27.73 -9.14 -10.49
CA ALA A 130 -27.19 -9.00 -11.85
C ALA A 130 -27.18 -7.54 -12.36
N ASP A 131 -28.21 -6.74 -12.02
CA ASP A 131 -28.28 -5.32 -12.39
C ASP A 131 -27.14 -4.51 -11.76
N LYS A 132 -26.89 -4.71 -10.46
CA LYS A 132 -25.81 -4.04 -9.73
C LYS A 132 -24.43 -4.48 -10.21
N ALA A 133 -24.27 -5.77 -10.53
CA ALA A 133 -23.05 -6.28 -11.13
C ALA A 133 -22.76 -5.64 -12.49
N ALA A 134 -23.79 -5.41 -13.31
CA ALA A 134 -23.65 -4.70 -14.58
C ALA A 134 -23.20 -3.24 -14.39
N LYS A 135 -23.73 -2.52 -13.38
CA LYS A 135 -23.25 -1.17 -13.01
C LYS A 135 -21.76 -1.18 -12.63
N MET A 136 -21.32 -2.16 -11.83
CA MET A 136 -19.91 -2.30 -11.45
C MET A 136 -18.98 -2.53 -12.65
N LEU A 137 -19.43 -3.22 -13.70
CA LEU A 137 -18.64 -3.40 -14.94
C LEU A 137 -18.34 -2.06 -15.64
N VAL A 138 -19.19 -1.04 -15.47
CA VAL A 138 -18.97 0.30 -16.02
C VAL A 138 -18.06 1.14 -15.09
N VAL A 139 -18.22 0.97 -13.77
CA VAL A 139 -17.45 1.72 -12.76
C VAL A 139 -15.98 1.31 -12.72
N ILE A 140 -15.68 0.01 -12.87
CA ILE A 140 -14.30 -0.51 -12.80
C ILE A 140 -13.36 0.15 -13.82
N PRO A 141 -13.69 0.26 -15.11
CA PRO A 141 -12.88 0.99 -16.09
C PRO A 141 -12.68 2.46 -15.72
N ALA A 142 -13.73 3.16 -15.27
CA ALA A 142 -13.63 4.56 -14.86
C ALA A 142 -12.68 4.72 -13.67
N TYR A 143 -12.81 3.88 -12.64
CA TYR A 143 -11.91 3.88 -11.50
C TYR A 143 -10.47 3.53 -11.89
N THR A 144 -10.28 2.59 -12.82
CA THR A 144 -8.97 2.25 -13.38
C THR A 144 -8.34 3.46 -14.06
N ALA A 145 -9.12 4.23 -14.83
CA ALA A 145 -8.64 5.47 -15.44
C ALA A 145 -8.20 6.51 -14.38
N LEU A 146 -8.94 6.63 -13.27
CA LEU A 146 -8.55 7.49 -12.15
C LEU A 146 -7.21 7.04 -11.53
N ILE A 147 -7.04 5.74 -11.29
CA ILE A 147 -5.78 5.18 -10.77
C ILE A 147 -4.63 5.50 -11.73
N LEU A 148 -4.80 5.26 -13.03
CA LEU A 148 -3.78 5.54 -14.04
C LEU A 148 -3.42 7.02 -14.07
N LEU A 149 -4.40 7.92 -14.05
CA LEU A 149 -4.17 9.36 -13.99
C LEU A 149 -3.40 9.76 -12.73
N SER A 150 -3.79 9.25 -11.57
CA SER A 150 -3.09 9.50 -10.30
C SER A 150 -1.62 9.02 -10.35
N ILE A 151 -1.38 7.83 -10.91
CA ILE A 151 -0.02 7.30 -11.11
C ILE A 151 0.78 8.21 -12.06
N THR A 152 0.19 8.65 -13.17
CA THR A 152 0.87 9.52 -14.14
C THR A 152 1.20 10.89 -13.54
N LEU A 153 0.31 11.46 -12.72
CA LEU A 153 0.56 12.71 -11.99
C LEU A 153 1.70 12.58 -10.99
N GLY A 154 1.73 11.47 -10.23
CA GLY A 154 2.78 11.20 -9.24
C GLY A 154 4.15 10.88 -9.85
N ASN A 155 4.18 10.33 -11.07
CA ASN A 155 5.40 9.93 -11.76
C ASN A 155 5.86 10.96 -12.80
N TYR A 156 5.19 12.11 -12.89
CA TYR A 156 5.41 13.08 -13.95
C TYR A 156 6.90 13.50 -13.99
N ALA A 157 7.54 13.32 -15.15
CA ALA A 157 8.93 13.61 -15.35
C ALA A 157 9.13 15.10 -15.64
N VAL A 158 10.16 15.71 -15.05
CA VAL A 158 10.50 17.12 -15.26
C VAL A 158 11.63 17.19 -16.27
N ASN A 159 11.40 17.83 -17.42
CA ASN A 159 12.37 17.89 -18.53
C ASN A 159 13.55 18.85 -18.32
N ASP A 160 13.67 19.46 -17.14
CA ASP A 160 14.79 20.36 -16.83
C ASP A 160 16.05 19.56 -16.40
N PRO A 161 17.16 19.60 -17.15
CA PRO A 161 18.39 18.88 -16.80
C PRO A 161 18.97 19.28 -15.44
N ARG A 162 18.78 20.53 -15.00
CA ARG A 162 19.25 20.99 -13.67
C ARG A 162 18.48 20.31 -12.55
N VAL A 163 17.16 20.19 -12.71
CA VAL A 163 16.29 19.49 -11.75
C VAL A 163 16.61 17.99 -11.75
N GLN A 164 16.77 17.37 -12.92
CA GLN A 164 17.12 15.95 -13.00
C GLN A 164 18.48 15.64 -12.36
N LEU A 165 19.50 16.47 -12.61
CA LEU A 165 20.82 16.32 -12.00
C LEU A 165 20.73 16.46 -10.46
N LYS A 166 19.97 17.44 -9.98
CA LYS A 166 19.73 17.65 -8.53
C LYS A 166 19.03 16.44 -7.90
N LEU A 167 18.03 15.88 -8.56
CA LEU A 167 17.33 14.68 -8.10
C LEU A 167 18.25 13.45 -8.10
N ALA A 168 19.05 13.26 -9.16
CA ALA A 168 20.01 12.16 -9.25
C ALA A 168 21.08 12.25 -8.16
N ARG A 169 21.65 13.44 -7.92
CA ARG A 169 22.61 13.66 -6.82
C ARG A 169 22.00 13.42 -5.44
N THR A 170 20.74 13.82 -5.25
CA THR A 170 20.00 13.56 -4.00
C THR A 170 19.74 12.06 -3.80
N LYS A 171 19.41 11.33 -4.86
CA LYS A 171 19.25 9.88 -4.83
C LYS A 171 20.59 9.18 -4.52
N LEU A 172 21.66 9.64 -5.15
CA LEU A 172 23.01 9.12 -4.93
C LEU A 172 23.45 9.29 -3.47
N SER A 173 23.31 10.51 -2.92
CA SER A 173 23.69 10.78 -1.52
C SER A 173 22.85 9.96 -0.54
N LYS A 174 21.53 9.87 -0.76
CA LYS A 174 20.63 9.04 0.05
C LYS A 174 21.01 7.56 -0.02
N ALA A 175 21.33 7.05 -1.21
CA ALA A 175 21.76 5.67 -1.39
C ALA A 175 23.08 5.38 -0.68
N GLN A 176 24.06 6.29 -0.75
CA GLN A 176 25.33 6.17 -0.03
C GLN A 176 25.12 6.12 1.49
N VAL A 177 24.34 7.06 2.04
CA VAL A 177 23.98 7.08 3.47
C VAL A 177 23.29 5.77 3.88
N ASN A 178 22.34 5.28 3.07
CA ASN A 178 21.68 4.00 3.36
C ASN A 178 22.64 2.82 3.33
N LEU A 179 23.61 2.77 2.41
CA LEU A 179 24.61 1.69 2.34
C LEU A 179 25.56 1.69 3.54
N GLU A 180 25.85 2.87 4.10
CA GLU A 180 26.66 3.01 5.32
C GLU A 180 25.89 2.54 6.55
N ILE A 181 24.61 2.92 6.67
CA ILE A 181 23.75 2.59 7.82
C ILE A 181 23.29 1.13 7.78
N PHE A 182 22.82 0.66 6.63
CA PHE A 182 22.22 -0.66 6.47
C PHE A 182 23.22 -1.61 5.81
N ARG A 183 23.59 -2.68 6.52
CA ARG A 183 24.38 -3.78 5.95
C ARG A 183 23.46 -4.95 5.59
N SER A 184 23.85 -5.74 4.60
CA SER A 184 23.22 -7.04 4.34
C SER A 184 23.36 -7.94 5.57
N ARG A 185 22.23 -8.18 6.27
CA ARG A 185 22.18 -8.96 7.53
C ARG A 185 21.44 -10.29 7.41
N SER A 186 20.45 -10.38 6.51
CA SER A 186 19.67 -11.60 6.25
C SER A 186 20.03 -12.18 4.88
N ARG A 187 20.15 -13.51 4.81
CA ARG A 187 20.31 -14.26 3.56
C ARG A 187 19.00 -14.38 2.77
N PHE A 188 17.86 -14.27 3.45
CA PHE A 188 16.56 -14.41 2.81
C PHE A 188 16.08 -13.10 2.17
N ALA A 189 15.29 -13.25 1.11
CA ALA A 189 14.59 -12.12 0.50
C ALA A 189 13.49 -11.63 1.45
N ALA A 190 13.30 -10.31 1.54
CA ALA A 190 12.34 -9.72 2.47
C ALA A 190 10.92 -10.28 2.29
N TRP A 191 10.46 -10.46 1.05
CA TRP A 191 9.13 -11.02 0.79
C TRP A 191 8.95 -12.41 1.44
N LYS A 192 9.98 -13.25 1.53
CA LYS A 192 9.88 -14.56 2.20
C LYS A 192 9.63 -14.41 3.70
N VAL A 193 10.34 -13.47 4.33
CA VAL A 193 10.27 -13.25 5.78
C VAL A 193 8.96 -12.59 6.19
N PHE A 194 8.40 -11.73 5.34
CA PHE A 194 7.12 -11.06 5.64
C PHE A 194 5.90 -11.85 5.20
N LEU A 195 5.96 -12.61 4.09
CA LEU A 195 4.79 -13.30 3.55
C LEU A 195 4.60 -14.69 4.16
N LEU A 196 5.67 -15.50 4.28
CA LEU A 196 5.53 -16.90 4.68
C LEU A 196 5.05 -17.08 6.13
N PRO A 197 5.58 -16.38 7.15
CA PRO A 197 5.13 -16.61 8.52
C PRO A 197 3.67 -16.23 8.77
N PRO A 198 3.16 -15.06 8.33
CA PRO A 198 1.74 -14.75 8.46
C PRO A 198 0.85 -15.72 7.70
N LEU A 199 1.20 -16.12 6.47
CA LEU A 199 0.39 -17.07 5.71
C LEU A 199 0.40 -18.48 6.32
N ALA A 200 1.54 -18.94 6.82
CA ALA A 200 1.62 -20.22 7.53
C ALA A 200 0.80 -20.18 8.82
N LEU A 201 0.87 -19.09 9.59
CA LEU A 201 0.05 -18.87 10.77
C LEU A 201 -1.44 -18.83 10.42
N SER A 202 -1.82 -18.05 9.39
CA SER A 202 -3.18 -18.00 8.84
C SER A 202 -3.69 -19.38 8.49
N PHE A 203 -2.89 -20.21 7.82
CA PHE A 203 -3.27 -21.56 7.44
C PHE A 203 -3.49 -22.46 8.66
N VAL A 204 -2.60 -22.40 9.65
CA VAL A 204 -2.73 -23.16 10.90
C VAL A 204 -3.98 -22.72 11.67
N LEU A 205 -4.22 -21.42 11.79
CA LEU A 205 -5.36 -20.87 12.52
C LEU A 205 -6.70 -21.07 11.79
N ALA A 206 -6.70 -21.02 10.45
CA ALA A 206 -7.84 -21.42 9.64
C ALA A 206 -8.15 -22.91 9.83
N SER A 207 -7.13 -23.77 9.79
CA SER A 207 -7.29 -25.22 10.03
C SER A 207 -7.81 -25.49 11.44
N LEU A 208 -7.33 -24.77 12.45
CA LEU A 208 -7.88 -24.83 13.80
C LEU A 208 -9.35 -24.43 13.83
N THR A 209 -9.72 -23.34 13.14
CA THR A 209 -11.12 -22.93 12.99
C THR A 209 -11.96 -24.03 12.35
N MET A 210 -11.47 -24.71 11.31
CA MET A 210 -12.20 -25.81 10.67
C MET A 210 -12.53 -26.96 11.62
N VAL A 211 -11.56 -27.33 12.47
CA VAL A 211 -11.69 -28.46 13.41
C VAL A 211 -12.80 -28.22 14.42
N PHE A 212 -13.07 -26.96 14.80
CA PHE A 212 -14.07 -26.64 15.82
C PHE A 212 -15.38 -26.08 15.25
N TYR A 213 -15.34 -25.41 14.09
CA TYR A 213 -16.51 -24.78 13.49
C TYR A 213 -17.25 -25.69 12.51
N HIS A 214 -16.60 -26.74 11.99
CA HIS A 214 -17.17 -27.73 11.07
C HIS A 214 -18.06 -27.11 9.96
N PRO A 215 -17.46 -26.42 8.96
CA PRO A 215 -18.23 -25.77 7.92
C PRO A 215 -19.14 -26.76 7.17
N VAL A 216 -20.39 -26.36 6.95
CA VAL A 216 -21.44 -27.19 6.34
C VAL A 216 -21.18 -27.48 4.84
N SER A 217 -20.27 -26.74 4.20
CA SER A 217 -19.95 -26.88 2.77
C SER A 217 -18.47 -26.65 2.46
N PHE A 218 -18.00 -27.24 1.36
CA PHE A 218 -16.65 -27.01 0.83
C PHE A 218 -16.42 -25.54 0.46
N SER A 219 -17.43 -24.84 -0.06
CA SER A 219 -17.35 -23.41 -0.38
C SER A 219 -17.17 -22.56 0.88
N ALA A 220 -17.85 -22.89 1.98
CA ALA A 220 -17.64 -22.22 3.27
C ALA A 220 -16.22 -22.49 3.81
N ALA A 221 -15.71 -23.72 3.63
CA ALA A 221 -14.35 -24.05 4.01
C ALA A 221 -13.32 -23.23 3.20
N LEU A 222 -13.49 -23.16 1.88
CA LEU A 222 -12.63 -22.33 1.03
C LEU A 222 -12.71 -20.85 1.41
N GLY A 223 -13.91 -20.36 1.75
CA GLY A 223 -14.14 -19.00 2.21
C GLY A 223 -13.36 -18.65 3.48
N ILE A 224 -13.32 -19.55 4.47
CA ILE A 224 -12.52 -19.36 5.69
C ILE A 224 -11.03 -19.30 5.35
N TYR A 225 -10.49 -20.23 4.56
CA TYR A 225 -9.08 -20.18 4.16
C TYR A 225 -8.73 -18.90 3.39
N ALA A 226 -9.60 -18.48 2.47
CA ALA A 226 -9.42 -17.24 1.73
C ALA A 226 -9.43 -16.02 2.66
N PHE A 227 -10.36 -15.96 3.62
CA PHE A 227 -10.45 -14.90 4.62
C PHE A 227 -9.17 -14.79 5.45
N TYR A 228 -8.66 -15.90 5.98
CA TYR A 228 -7.40 -15.93 6.73
C TYR A 228 -6.18 -15.59 5.88
N ALA A 229 -6.15 -16.03 4.62
CA ALA A 229 -5.07 -15.68 3.69
C ALA A 229 -5.05 -14.19 3.38
N VAL A 230 -6.21 -13.55 3.22
CA VAL A 230 -6.34 -12.09 3.04
C VAL A 230 -5.82 -11.35 4.27
N ILE A 231 -6.22 -11.75 5.48
CA ILE A 231 -5.72 -11.13 6.72
C ILE A 231 -4.21 -11.33 6.86
N GLY A 232 -3.70 -12.53 6.62
CA GLY A 232 -2.27 -12.84 6.71
C GLY A 232 -1.45 -12.06 5.68
N GLY A 233 -1.92 -11.99 4.44
CA GLY A 233 -1.30 -11.19 3.38
C GLY A 233 -1.33 -9.70 3.70
N PHE A 234 -2.44 -9.20 4.24
CA PHE A 234 -2.55 -7.81 4.67
C PHE A 234 -1.58 -7.51 5.82
N CYS A 235 -1.51 -8.39 6.83
CA CYS A 235 -0.56 -8.32 7.93
C CYS A 235 0.89 -8.32 7.44
N ALA A 236 1.23 -9.11 6.43
CA ALA A 236 2.56 -9.11 5.82
C ALA A 236 2.93 -7.74 5.24
N VAL A 237 2.01 -7.12 4.49
CA VAL A 237 2.21 -5.82 3.83
C VAL A 237 2.32 -4.70 4.86
N THR A 238 1.41 -4.63 5.83
CA THR A 238 1.45 -3.59 6.88
C THR A 238 2.72 -3.69 7.72
N ASN A 239 3.08 -4.89 8.16
CA ASN A 239 4.30 -5.13 8.91
C ASN A 239 5.56 -4.74 8.14
N PHE A 240 5.64 -5.08 6.84
CA PHE A 240 6.75 -4.67 5.98
C PHE A 240 6.86 -3.15 5.89
N HIS A 241 5.75 -2.45 5.63
CA HIS A 241 5.72 -1.00 5.55
C HIS A 241 6.04 -0.32 6.88
N THR A 242 5.56 -0.85 8.00
CA THR A 242 5.88 -0.32 9.35
C THR A 242 7.36 -0.46 9.64
N VAL A 243 7.98 -1.63 9.40
CA VAL A 243 9.40 -1.84 9.66
C VAL A 243 10.26 -0.94 8.76
N ILE A 244 9.94 -0.84 7.46
CA ILE A 244 10.62 0.08 6.55
C ILE A 244 10.51 1.51 7.04
N SER A 245 9.30 1.97 7.38
CA SER A 245 9.07 3.34 7.83
C SER A 245 9.84 3.64 9.12
N TRP A 246 9.84 2.70 10.07
CA TRP A 246 10.58 2.82 11.32
C TRP A 246 12.10 2.91 11.13
N MET A 247 12.64 2.13 10.18
CA MET A 247 14.07 2.07 9.90
C MET A 247 14.57 3.24 9.04
N MET A 248 13.81 3.64 8.01
CA MET A 248 14.23 4.63 7.03
C MET A 248 14.04 6.08 7.47
N LYS A 249 13.07 6.35 8.33
CA LYS A 249 12.71 7.72 8.68
C LYS A 249 13.46 8.18 9.93
N THR A 250 14.16 9.31 9.83
CA THR A 250 14.93 9.91 10.94
C THR A 250 14.07 10.78 11.84
N SER A 251 13.03 11.42 11.27
CA SER A 251 12.08 12.26 11.99
C SER A 251 11.27 11.47 13.01
N VAL A 252 11.14 12.04 14.22
CA VAL A 252 10.32 11.49 15.30
C VAL A 252 8.83 11.46 14.90
N TRP A 253 8.35 12.51 14.23
CA TRP A 253 6.96 12.62 13.77
C TRP A 253 6.58 11.52 12.77
N ASP A 254 7.52 11.17 11.92
CA ASP A 254 7.36 10.12 10.93
C ASP A 254 7.27 8.72 11.56
N LYS A 255 8.06 8.47 12.61
CA LYS A 255 7.98 7.25 13.41
C LYS A 255 6.69 7.20 14.22
N LEU A 256 6.27 8.34 14.78
CA LEU A 256 5.01 8.48 15.49
C LEU A 256 3.82 8.20 14.56
N LEU A 257 3.81 8.74 13.35
CA LEU A 257 2.77 8.47 12.35
C LEU A 257 2.74 6.98 11.98
N ALA A 258 3.89 6.36 11.75
CA ALA A 258 3.96 4.93 11.47
C ALA A 258 3.45 4.07 12.64
N LEU A 259 3.73 4.48 13.88
CA LEU A 259 3.21 3.84 15.09
C LEU A 259 1.69 4.02 15.22
N VAL A 260 1.18 5.23 14.99
CA VAL A 260 -0.25 5.54 15.02
C VAL A 260 -0.99 4.70 13.97
N LEU A 261 -0.49 4.63 12.73
CA LEU A 261 -1.06 3.79 11.68
C LEU A 261 -1.05 2.31 12.06
N LEU A 262 0.03 1.82 12.69
CA LEU A 262 0.09 0.45 13.20
C LEU A 262 -0.95 0.22 14.30
N LEU A 263 -1.09 1.14 15.26
CA LEU A 263 -2.06 1.03 16.34
C LEU A 263 -3.49 1.06 15.82
N PHE A 264 -3.80 1.91 14.83
CA PHE A 264 -5.10 1.90 14.16
C PHE A 264 -5.38 0.57 13.47
N TYR A 265 -4.39 0.02 12.76
CA TYR A 265 -4.48 -1.31 12.16
C TYR A 265 -4.76 -2.40 13.20
N LEU A 266 -4.01 -2.41 14.30
CA LEU A 266 -4.19 -3.38 15.39
C LEU A 266 -5.55 -3.21 16.07
N ALA A 267 -6.00 -1.98 16.31
CA ALA A 267 -7.29 -1.68 16.89
C ALA A 267 -8.43 -2.15 15.98
N ALA A 268 -8.31 -1.96 14.67
CA ALA A 268 -9.32 -2.41 13.74
C ALA A 268 -9.37 -3.94 13.60
N LEU A 269 -8.21 -4.62 13.59
CA LEU A 269 -8.19 -6.08 13.67
C LEU A 269 -8.77 -6.61 14.97
N ALA A 270 -8.49 -5.96 16.10
CA ALA A 270 -9.09 -6.30 17.37
C ALA A 270 -10.62 -6.06 17.34
N ALA A 271 -11.08 -4.96 16.74
CA ALA A 271 -12.52 -4.68 16.58
C ALA A 271 -13.21 -5.72 15.69
N ILE A 272 -12.60 -6.11 14.55
CA ILE A 272 -13.08 -7.20 13.70
C ILE A 272 -13.12 -8.51 14.50
N GLY A 273 -12.06 -8.82 15.23
CA GLY A 273 -11.97 -10.01 16.07
C GLY A 273 -13.03 -10.05 17.18
N VAL A 274 -13.23 -8.95 17.89
CA VAL A 274 -14.27 -8.82 18.92
C VAL A 274 -15.67 -8.91 18.30
N GLY A 275 -15.91 -8.25 17.17
CA GLY A 275 -17.16 -8.36 16.43
C GLY A 275 -17.48 -9.81 16.05
N LEU A 276 -16.52 -10.49 15.41
CA LEU A 276 -16.65 -11.92 15.06
C LEU A 276 -16.85 -12.82 16.28
N ALA A 277 -16.17 -12.51 17.38
CA ALA A 277 -16.28 -13.29 18.61
C ALA A 277 -17.64 -13.14 19.29
N TYR A 278 -18.22 -11.94 19.23
CA TYR A 278 -19.49 -11.63 19.87
C TYR A 278 -20.69 -12.15 19.09
N VAL A 279 -20.60 -12.20 17.76
CA VAL A 279 -21.74 -12.53 16.90
C VAL A 279 -22.06 -14.02 16.87
N SER A 280 -21.08 -14.90 16.65
CA SER A 280 -21.39 -16.31 16.38
C SER A 280 -20.21 -17.28 16.45
N ALA A 281 -18.97 -16.78 16.49
CA ALA A 281 -17.80 -17.64 16.44
C ALA A 281 -16.64 -17.06 17.27
N PRO A 282 -16.67 -17.18 18.62
CA PRO A 282 -15.60 -16.72 19.51
C PRO A 282 -14.23 -17.21 19.07
N LEU A 283 -14.15 -18.47 18.63
CA LEU A 283 -12.90 -19.02 18.12
C LEU A 283 -12.41 -18.30 16.85
N VAL A 284 -13.29 -18.00 15.89
CA VAL A 284 -12.93 -17.27 14.66
C VAL A 284 -12.42 -15.87 15.00
N GLY A 285 -13.08 -15.17 15.91
CA GLY A 285 -12.63 -13.85 16.34
C GLY A 285 -11.26 -13.85 17.01
N ILE A 286 -11.01 -14.82 17.90
CA ILE A 286 -9.71 -15.01 18.56
C ILE A 286 -8.62 -15.35 17.55
N THR A 287 -8.87 -16.34 16.69
CA THR A 287 -7.89 -16.82 15.71
C THR A 287 -7.61 -15.77 14.62
N CYS A 288 -8.61 -14.99 14.20
CA CYS A 288 -8.45 -13.80 13.36
C CYS A 288 -7.53 -12.76 14.01
N SER A 289 -7.77 -12.42 15.28
CA SER A 289 -6.95 -11.46 16.03
C SER A 289 -5.49 -11.94 16.15
N LEU A 290 -5.28 -13.22 16.46
CA LEU A 290 -3.95 -13.81 16.59
C LEU A 290 -3.17 -13.80 15.27
N THR A 291 -3.86 -13.96 14.14
CA THR A 291 -3.24 -13.91 12.80
C THR A 291 -2.58 -12.56 12.53
N GLY A 292 -3.16 -11.46 13.03
CA GLY A 292 -2.56 -10.14 12.92
C GLY A 292 -1.58 -9.79 14.03
N LEU A 293 -1.95 -10.07 15.29
CA LEU A 293 -1.19 -9.66 16.46
C LEU A 293 0.16 -10.37 16.58
N LEU A 294 0.22 -11.69 16.35
CA LEU A 294 1.46 -12.46 16.56
C LEU A 294 2.58 -12.05 15.60
N PRO A 295 2.36 -11.91 14.27
CA PRO A 295 3.41 -11.44 13.37
C PRO A 295 3.82 -9.99 13.65
N THR A 296 2.88 -9.12 14.03
CA THR A 296 3.21 -7.73 14.39
C THR A 296 4.03 -7.68 15.69
N PHE A 297 3.68 -8.46 16.71
CA PHE A 297 4.45 -8.55 17.94
C PHE A 297 5.88 -9.06 17.70
N ALA A 298 6.05 -10.00 16.75
CA ALA A 298 7.36 -10.52 16.37
C ALA A 298 8.34 -9.45 15.85
N ILE A 299 7.84 -8.31 15.34
CA ILE A 299 8.68 -7.17 14.91
C ILE A 299 9.36 -6.47 16.09
N PHE A 300 8.71 -6.47 17.25
CA PHE A 300 9.16 -5.78 18.45
C PHE A 300 10.06 -6.64 19.34
N LEU A 301 10.02 -7.97 19.16
CA LEU A 301 10.88 -8.90 19.88
C LEU A 301 12.35 -8.73 19.43
N SER A 302 13.09 -7.92 20.18
CA SER A 302 14.55 -7.82 20.06
C SER A 302 15.22 -9.06 20.65
N ARG A 303 15.86 -9.88 19.81
CA ARG A 303 16.63 -11.04 20.27
C ARG A 303 18.06 -10.61 20.58
N LYS A 304 18.42 -10.55 21.87
CA LYS A 304 19.78 -10.19 22.33
C LYS A 304 20.87 -11.18 21.88
N LYS A 305 20.51 -12.43 21.58
CA LYS A 305 21.40 -13.45 20.99
C LYS A 305 20.74 -14.01 19.74
N GLU A 306 21.24 -13.65 18.57
CA GLU A 306 20.75 -14.16 17.29
C GLU A 306 21.67 -15.27 16.79
N THR A 307 21.15 -16.50 16.68
CA THR A 307 21.77 -17.52 15.81
C THR A 307 21.60 -17.10 14.35
N SER A 308 22.46 -17.61 13.45
CA SER A 308 22.37 -17.32 12.00
C SER A 308 20.96 -17.52 11.44
N TRP A 309 20.29 -18.60 11.84
CA TRP A 309 18.93 -18.91 11.42
C TRP A 309 17.90 -17.89 11.93
N THR A 310 17.95 -17.53 13.22
CA THR A 310 16.99 -16.55 13.80
C THR A 310 17.20 -15.14 13.26
N ARG A 311 18.44 -14.78 12.90
CA ARG A 311 18.75 -13.53 12.20
C ARG A 311 18.16 -13.48 10.80
N ASP A 312 18.25 -14.58 10.06
CA ASP A 312 17.75 -14.63 8.68
C ASP A 312 16.22 -14.47 8.61
N TRP A 313 15.48 -14.96 9.61
CA TRP A 313 14.04 -14.79 9.76
C TRP A 313 13.61 -13.53 10.53
N ASN A 314 14.54 -12.68 10.97
CA ASN A 314 14.20 -11.44 11.66
C ASN A 314 13.67 -10.40 10.65
N PRO A 315 12.44 -9.85 10.82
CA PRO A 315 11.87 -8.82 9.95
C PRO A 315 12.79 -7.60 9.75
N ARG A 316 13.50 -7.17 10.80
CA ARG A 316 14.42 -6.02 10.74
C ARG A 316 15.66 -6.32 9.91
N ALA A 317 16.21 -7.53 10.05
CA ALA A 317 17.38 -7.96 9.26
C ALA A 317 17.01 -8.14 7.78
N ALA A 318 15.81 -8.65 7.51
CA ALA A 318 15.26 -8.79 6.16
C ALA A 318 15.03 -7.42 5.49
N VAL A 319 14.46 -6.44 6.22
CA VAL A 319 14.31 -5.06 5.73
C VAL A 319 15.66 -4.38 5.53
N ALA A 320 16.63 -4.56 6.44
CA ALA A 320 17.98 -4.03 6.25
C ALA A 320 18.63 -4.54 4.94
N ASN A 321 18.51 -5.84 4.66
CA ASN A 321 19.00 -6.43 3.42
C ASN A 321 18.24 -5.89 2.18
N TYR A 322 16.91 -5.72 2.29
CA TYR A 322 16.12 -5.10 1.21
C TYR A 322 16.55 -3.66 0.92
N ILE A 323 16.69 -2.83 1.94
CA ILE A 323 17.14 -1.44 1.81
C ILE A 323 18.56 -1.39 1.23
N TYR A 324 19.47 -2.25 1.70
CA TYR A 324 20.84 -2.34 1.19
C TYR A 324 20.85 -2.65 -0.31
N ARG A 325 20.22 -3.75 -0.74
CA ARG A 325 20.16 -4.15 -2.16
C ARG A 325 19.47 -3.09 -3.02
N LYS A 326 18.38 -2.50 -2.52
CA LYS A 326 17.69 -1.39 -3.21
C LYS A 326 18.62 -0.20 -3.38
N SER A 327 19.39 0.15 -2.34
CA SER A 327 20.33 1.28 -2.37
C SER A 327 21.52 1.03 -3.28
N GLU A 328 22.02 -0.21 -3.41
CA GLU A 328 23.06 -0.56 -4.40
C GLU A 328 22.58 -0.31 -5.83
N VAL A 329 21.35 -0.75 -6.13
CA VAL A 329 20.71 -0.55 -7.43
C VAL A 329 20.48 0.95 -7.68
N GLU A 330 19.90 1.67 -6.71
CA GLU A 330 19.66 3.12 -6.81
C GLU A 330 20.94 3.93 -6.99
N LYS A 331 22.02 3.59 -6.28
CA LYS A 331 23.34 4.21 -6.44
C LYS A 331 23.82 4.08 -7.88
N ARG A 332 23.83 2.86 -8.42
CA ARG A 332 24.30 2.60 -9.79
C ARG A 332 23.45 3.33 -10.84
N TRP A 333 22.13 3.35 -10.67
CA TRP A 333 21.25 4.11 -11.56
C TRP A 333 21.48 5.62 -11.47
N ALA A 334 21.69 6.17 -10.28
CA ALA A 334 21.97 7.58 -10.09
C ALA A 334 23.31 7.99 -10.70
N GLU A 335 24.37 7.17 -10.56
CA GLU A 335 25.67 7.38 -11.20
C GLU A 335 25.55 7.42 -12.72
N LEU A 336 24.88 6.42 -13.32
CA LEU A 336 24.63 6.39 -14.76
C LEU A 336 23.81 7.59 -15.24
N GLN A 337 22.83 8.03 -14.47
CA GLN A 337 22.02 9.20 -14.80
C GLN A 337 22.84 10.49 -14.75
N ILE A 338 23.72 10.65 -13.76
CA ILE A 338 24.60 11.82 -13.65
C ILE A 338 25.59 11.86 -14.82
N GLU A 339 26.28 10.74 -15.07
CA GLU A 339 27.24 10.61 -16.18
C GLU A 339 26.60 10.96 -17.52
N HIS A 340 25.40 10.43 -17.78
CA HIS A 340 24.67 10.71 -19.01
C HIS A 340 24.34 12.20 -19.17
N ILE A 341 23.79 12.84 -18.13
CA ILE A 341 23.44 14.28 -18.15
C ILE A 341 24.69 15.15 -18.34
N GLU A 342 25.81 14.78 -17.70
CA GLU A 342 27.07 15.53 -17.80
C GLU A 342 27.74 15.35 -19.18
N CYS A 343 27.73 14.14 -19.75
CA CYS A 343 28.23 13.88 -21.11
C CYS A 343 27.46 14.68 -22.17
N GLU A 344 26.13 14.73 -22.07
CA GLU A 344 25.31 15.47 -23.02
C GLU A 344 25.51 16.98 -22.92
N ARG A 345 25.73 17.52 -21.71
CA ARG A 345 26.09 18.94 -21.52
C ARG A 345 27.46 19.29 -22.08
N ALA A 346 28.40 18.35 -22.10
CA ALA A 346 29.74 18.57 -22.63
C ALA A 346 29.80 18.53 -24.17
N GLY A 347 28.79 17.92 -24.81
CA GLY A 347 28.69 17.81 -26.27
C GLY A 347 27.90 18.93 -26.96
N THR A 348 27.28 19.83 -26.19
CA THR A 348 26.52 21.01 -26.66
C THR A 348 27.29 22.30 -26.43
#